data_AF-X0Z1U9-F1
#
_entry.id   AF-X0Z1U9-F1
#
_cell.length_a   1.000
_cell.length_b   1.000
_cell.length_c   1.000
_cell.angle_alpha   90.00
_cell.angle_beta   90.00
_cell.angle_gamma   90.00
#
_symmetry.space_group_name_H-M   'P 1'
#
loop_
_entity.id
_entity.type
_entity.pdbx_description
1 polymer ?
#
loop_
_entity_poly.entity_id
_entity_poly.type
_entity_poly.pdbx_seq_one_letter_code
_entity_poly.pdbx_strand_id
1 'polypeptide(L)'
;MTEEALKNVLKDLHEAEREVMEYHFTTSTKNITQEPNGKLALNCYKIEWGDPDPETGRRPLNKVEGSDYKIVVDYVVTAIGQGLDMGPINAATDNKLKVFGT
;
A
#
# COMPACT_ATOMS: atom_id res chain seq x y z
N MET A 1 8.10 -7.17 -6.63
CA MET A 1 7.58 -6.14 -7.56
C MET A 1 8.68 -5.11 -7.76
N THR A 2 8.83 -4.52 -8.95
CA THR A 2 9.76 -3.38 -9.21
C THR A 2 8.95 -2.12 -9.54
N GLU A 3 9.58 -0.95 -9.57
CA GLU A 3 8.92 0.27 -10.04
C GLU A 3 8.42 0.14 -11.49
N GLU A 4 9.20 -0.53 -12.35
CA GLU A 4 8.79 -0.82 -13.73
C GLU A 4 7.54 -1.70 -13.80
N ALA A 5 7.46 -2.71 -12.93
CA ALA A 5 6.27 -3.55 -12.84
C ALA A 5 5.03 -2.76 -12.41
N LEU A 6 5.18 -1.80 -11.48
CA LEU A 6 4.09 -0.89 -11.09
C LEU A 6 3.67 0.03 -12.24
N LYS A 7 4.63 0.55 -13.02
CA LYS A 7 4.34 1.37 -14.19
C LYS A 7 3.67 0.59 -15.33
N ASN A 8 3.90 -0.71 -15.42
CA ASN A 8 3.20 -1.54 -16.40
C ASN A 8 1.69 -1.59 -16.14
N VAL A 9 1.24 -1.52 -14.89
CA VAL A 9 -0.21 -1.43 -14.57
C VAL A 9 -0.86 -0.24 -15.25
N LEU A 10 -0.12 0.88 -15.35
CA LEU A 10 -0.65 2.07 -16.03
C LEU A 10 -0.95 1.79 -17.49
N LYS A 11 -0.21 0.91 -18.17
CA LYS A 11 -0.39 0.62 -19.61
C LYS A 11 -1.73 -0.04 -19.94
N ASP A 12 -2.39 -0.62 -18.95
CA ASP A 12 -3.68 -1.28 -19.12
C ASP A 12 -4.86 -0.39 -18.71
N LEU A 13 -4.60 0.79 -18.11
CA LEU A 13 -5.65 1.75 -17.73
C LEU A 13 -6.22 2.49 -18.94
N HIS A 14 -7.50 2.85 -18.88
CA HIS A 14 -8.13 3.66 -19.91
C HIS A 14 -7.48 5.07 -19.95
N GLU A 15 -7.29 5.63 -21.15
CA GLU A 15 -6.58 6.91 -21.31
C GLU A 15 -7.19 8.04 -20.48
N ALA A 16 -8.53 8.14 -20.49
CA ALA A 16 -9.27 9.12 -19.69
C ALA A 16 -8.99 9.02 -18.17
N GLU A 17 -8.68 7.83 -17.64
CA GLU A 17 -8.30 7.67 -16.23
C GLU A 17 -6.86 8.14 -15.98
N ARG A 18 -5.95 7.94 -16.95
CA ARG A 18 -4.56 8.37 -16.81
C ARG A 18 -4.42 9.88 -16.80
N GLU A 19 -5.27 10.59 -17.52
CA GLU A 19 -5.21 12.06 -17.61
C GLU A 19 -5.60 12.77 -16.31
N VAL A 20 -6.49 12.17 -15.51
CA VAL A 20 -7.05 12.81 -14.31
C VAL A 20 -6.43 12.31 -13.00
N MET A 21 -5.58 11.28 -13.06
CA MET A 21 -4.99 10.64 -11.88
C MET A 21 -3.51 11.02 -11.72
N GLU A 22 -3.14 11.37 -10.49
CA GLU A 22 -1.74 11.54 -10.09
C GLU A 22 -1.22 10.25 -9.42
N TYR A 23 -0.06 9.76 -9.88
CA TYR A 23 0.53 8.50 -9.40
C TYR A 23 1.81 8.75 -8.62
N HIS A 24 1.76 8.56 -7.30
CA HIS A 24 2.94 8.60 -6.43
C HIS A 24 3.55 7.20 -6.28
N PHE A 25 4.31 6.76 -7.28
CA PHE A 25 5.12 5.55 -7.13
C PHE A 25 6.18 5.71 -6.03
N THR A 26 6.72 4.58 -5.59
CA THR A 26 7.79 4.49 -4.57
C THR A 26 7.47 5.29 -3.31
N THR A 27 6.20 5.36 -2.95
CA THR A 27 5.71 6.13 -1.81
C THR A 27 5.04 5.20 -0.83
N SER A 28 5.44 5.32 0.44
CA SER A 28 4.80 4.63 1.55
C SER A 28 4.24 5.65 2.53
N THR A 29 3.04 5.39 3.06
CA THR A 29 2.41 6.22 4.07
C THR A 29 2.76 5.68 5.46
N LYS A 30 3.40 6.51 6.29
CA LYS A 30 3.75 6.17 7.67
C LYS A 30 2.53 6.24 8.59
N ASN A 31 1.76 7.32 8.48
CA ASN A 31 0.52 7.53 9.22
C ASN A 31 -0.32 8.62 8.54
N ILE A 32 -1.58 8.72 8.98
CA ILE A 32 -2.52 9.74 8.56
C ILE A 32 -2.81 10.63 9.78
N THR A 33 -2.68 11.94 9.61
CA THR A 33 -2.96 12.95 10.64
C THR A 33 -4.00 13.95 10.15
N GLN A 34 -4.52 14.78 11.05
CA GLN A 34 -5.39 15.90 10.69
C GLN A 34 -4.64 17.22 10.89
N GLU A 35 -4.72 18.11 9.90
CA GLU A 35 -4.18 19.47 9.95
C GLU A 35 -5.09 20.39 10.78
N PRO A 36 -4.59 21.55 11.26
CA PRO A 36 -5.39 22.50 12.03
C PRO A 36 -6.64 23.03 11.30
N ASN A 37 -6.65 23.01 9.96
CA ASN A 37 -7.79 23.40 9.14
C ASN A 37 -8.79 22.25 8.89
N GLY A 38 -8.60 21.10 9.54
CA GLY A 38 -9.46 19.93 9.43
C GLY A 38 -9.16 18.97 8.27
N LYS A 39 -8.25 19.33 7.35
CA LYS A 39 -7.85 18.44 6.24
C LYS A 39 -7.03 17.25 6.73
N LEU A 40 -7.05 16.17 5.98
CA LEU A 40 -6.22 14.99 6.25
C LEU A 40 -4.84 15.14 5.63
N ALA A 41 -3.84 14.56 6.28
CA ALA A 41 -2.45 14.59 5.85
C ALA A 41 -1.87 13.18 5.87
N LEU A 42 -1.46 12.69 4.71
CA LEU A 42 -0.67 11.48 4.60
C LEU A 42 0.79 11.87 4.82
N ASN A 43 1.37 11.42 5.93
CA ASN A 43 2.80 11.58 6.20
C ASN A 43 3.54 10.43 5.52
N CYS A 44 4.20 10.74 4.42
CA CYS A 44 4.78 9.78 3.50
C CYS A 44 6.30 9.84 3.51
N TYR A 45 6.91 8.80 2.95
CA TYR A 45 8.34 8.75 2.64
C TYR A 45 8.56 7.96 1.35
N LYS A 46 9.73 8.12 0.73
CA LYS A 46 10.13 7.34 -0.44
C LYS A 46 10.69 5.98 -0.03
N ILE A 47 10.44 4.98 -0.88
CA ILE A 47 10.93 3.62 -0.68
C ILE A 47 11.76 3.15 -1.88
N GLU A 48 12.71 2.27 -1.60
CA GLU A 48 13.45 1.53 -2.62
C GLU A 48 13.27 0.02 -2.41
N TRP A 49 13.34 -0.72 -3.51
CA TRP A 49 13.27 -2.18 -3.48
C TRP A 49 14.64 -2.76 -3.19
N GLY A 50 14.75 -3.60 -2.17
CA GLY A 50 15.96 -4.38 -1.93
C GLY A 50 16.06 -5.60 -2.85
N ASP A 51 17.12 -6.38 -2.60
CA ASP A 51 17.34 -7.66 -3.27
C ASP A 51 16.27 -8.68 -2.90
N PRO A 52 15.91 -9.59 -3.83
CA PRO A 52 14.92 -10.62 -3.54
C PRO A 52 15.47 -11.54 -2.45
N ASP A 53 14.66 -11.76 -1.42
CA ASP A 53 14.94 -12.73 -0.37
C ASP A 53 15.13 -14.14 -1.01
N PRO A 54 16.20 -14.88 -0.67
CA PRO A 54 16.50 -16.15 -1.35
C PRO A 54 15.47 -17.26 -1.11
N GLU A 55 14.75 -17.25 0.02
CA GLU A 55 13.80 -18.31 0.36
C GLU A 55 12.39 -18.00 -0.16
N THR A 56 11.99 -16.74 -0.06
CA THR A 56 10.63 -16.29 -0.35
C THR A 56 10.51 -15.60 -1.71
N GLY A 57 11.62 -15.17 -2.31
CA GLY A 57 11.67 -14.33 -3.52
C GLY A 57 11.14 -12.90 -3.30
N ARG A 58 10.71 -12.56 -2.08
CA ARG A 58 10.10 -11.27 -1.76
C ARG A 58 11.19 -10.20 -1.67
N ARG A 59 10.99 -9.09 -2.37
CA ARG A 59 11.87 -7.92 -2.23
C ARG A 59 11.44 -7.10 -1.00
N PRO A 60 12.35 -6.77 -0.07
CA PRO A 60 12.04 -5.87 1.03
C PRO A 60 11.86 -4.45 0.51
N LEU A 61 11.11 -3.65 1.26
CA LEU A 61 10.91 -2.22 1.02
C LEU A 61 11.70 -1.44 2.05
N ASN A 62 12.73 -0.74 1.60
CA ASN A 62 13.59 0.07 2.46
C ASN A 62 13.14 1.53 2.39
N LYS A 63 13.13 2.21 3.54
CA LYS A 63 12.90 3.65 3.60
C LYS A 63 14.13 4.39 3.05
N VAL A 64 13.91 5.36 2.17
CA VAL A 64 14.93 6.34 1.80
C VAL A 64 14.97 7.42 2.88
N GLU A 65 16.09 7.55 3.59
CA GLU A 65 16.19 8.51 4.70
C GLU A 65 16.16 9.97 4.23
N GLY A 66 15.53 10.84 5.02
CA GLY A 66 15.34 12.26 4.69
C GLY A 66 14.34 12.53 3.56
N SER A 67 13.66 11.50 3.06
CA SER A 67 12.66 11.63 1.98
C SER A 67 11.24 11.86 2.48
N ASP A 68 11.06 12.25 3.74
CA ASP A 68 9.75 12.45 4.37
C ASP A 68 9.03 13.67 3.76
N TYR A 69 7.75 13.52 3.45
CA TYR A 69 6.90 14.57 2.89
C TYR A 69 5.43 14.36 3.23
N LYS A 70 4.58 15.34 2.94
CA LYS A 70 3.15 15.32 3.28
C LYS A 70 2.30 15.51 2.02
N ILE A 71 1.24 14.72 1.91
CA ILE A 71 0.18 14.91 0.92
C ILE A 71 -1.09 15.29 1.68
N VAL A 72 -1.56 16.52 1.47
CA VAL A 72 -2.76 17.06 2.16
C VAL A 72 -3.97 16.88 1.26
N VAL A 73 -4.99 16.19 1.77
CA VAL A 73 -6.19 15.80 1.03
C VAL A 73 -7.44 15.98 1.88
N ASP A 74 -8.60 16.07 1.23
CA ASP A 74 -9.89 16.15 1.92
C ASP A 74 -10.42 14.76 2.31
N TYR A 75 -10.10 13.73 1.51
CA TYR A 75 -10.59 12.37 1.71
C TYR A 75 -9.48 11.33 1.48
N VAL A 76 -9.61 10.19 2.16
CA VAL A 76 -8.72 9.03 1.97
C VAL A 76 -9.56 7.77 1.78
N VAL A 77 -9.25 7.02 0.73
CA VAL A 77 -9.81 5.68 0.49
C VAL A 77 -8.67 4.68 0.61
N THR A 78 -8.77 3.75 1.57
CA THR A 78 -7.76 2.70 1.77
C THR A 78 -8.08 1.48 0.91
N ALA A 79 -7.20 1.18 -0.05
CA ALA A 79 -7.35 0.07 -0.99
C ALA A 79 -6.15 -0.91 -0.92
N ILE A 80 -5.72 -1.25 0.29
CA ILE A 80 -4.52 -2.08 0.55
C ILE A 80 -4.82 -3.59 0.67
N GLY A 81 -6.02 -4.00 0.27
CA GLY A 81 -6.54 -5.36 0.48
C GLY A 81 -7.42 -5.45 1.73
N GLN A 82 -7.87 -6.68 2.01
CA GLN A 82 -8.81 -6.98 3.08
C GLN A 82 -8.31 -8.18 3.89
N GLY A 83 -8.52 -8.13 5.21
CA GLY A 83 -8.25 -9.25 6.11
C GLY A 83 -9.49 -10.13 6.30
N LEU A 84 -9.27 -11.36 6.78
CA LEU A 84 -10.34 -12.30 7.10
C LEU A 84 -10.69 -12.22 8.59
N ASP A 85 -11.97 -12.13 8.92
CA ASP A 85 -12.43 -12.34 10.29
C ASP A 85 -12.51 -13.84 10.59
N MET A 86 -11.63 -14.31 11.48
CA MET A 86 -11.51 -15.72 11.82
C MET A 86 -12.61 -16.21 12.77
N GLY A 87 -13.30 -15.32 13.50
CA GLY A 87 -14.27 -15.71 14.52
C GLY A 87 -15.39 -16.62 13.97
N PRO A 88 -16.15 -16.17 12.96
CA PRO A 88 -17.22 -16.96 12.35
C PRO A 88 -16.70 -18.25 11.68
N ILE A 89 -15.52 -18.19 11.06
CA ILE A 89 -14.94 -19.31 10.32
C ILE A 89 -14.51 -20.42 11.28
N ASN A 90 -13.85 -20.05 12.37
CA ASN A 90 -13.44 -20.98 13.41
C ASN A 90 -14.65 -21.66 14.06
N ALA A 91 -15.71 -20.90 14.34
CA ALA A 91 -16.96 -21.43 14.88
C ALA A 91 -17.65 -22.42 13.93
N ALA A 92 -17.70 -22.13 12.63
CA ALA A 92 -18.33 -22.99 11.64
C ALA A 92 -17.53 -24.28 11.32
N THR A 93 -16.22 -24.26 11.59
CA THR A 93 -15.31 -25.34 11.17
C THR A 93 -14.69 -26.10 12.32
N ASP A 94 -15.06 -25.80 13.57
CA ASP A 94 -14.41 -26.31 14.78
C ASP A 94 -12.87 -26.15 14.76
N ASN A 95 -12.39 -24.99 14.28
CA ASN A 95 -10.94 -24.70 14.13
C ASN A 95 -10.16 -25.70 13.25
N LYS A 96 -10.82 -26.40 12.32
CA LYS A 96 -10.15 -27.42 11.47
C LYS A 96 -9.41 -26.82 10.28
N LEU A 97 -9.67 -25.56 9.91
CA LEU A 97 -9.00 -24.91 8.80
C LEU A 97 -7.65 -24.32 9.23
N LYS A 98 -6.61 -24.63 8.47
CA LYS A 98 -5.32 -23.96 8.58
C LYS A 98 -5.30 -22.76 7.63
N VAL A 99 -5.24 -21.57 8.21
CA VAL A 99 -5.11 -20.32 7.45
C VAL A 99 -3.63 -19.96 7.35
N PHE A 100 -3.21 -19.53 6.18
CA PHE A 100 -1.85 -19.06 5.91
C PHE A 100 -1.91 -17.56 5.59
N GLY A 101 -0.96 -16.78 6.13
CA GLY A 101 -0.77 -15.37 5.74
C GLY A 101 -1.43 -14.31 6.63
N THR A 102 -1.56 -14.55 7.94
CA THR A 102 -1.69 -13.46 8.92
C THR A 102 -0.33 -12.96 9.35
#